data_AF-A0AA95B641-F1
#
_entry.id   AF-A0AA95B641-F1
#
_cell.length_a   1.000
_cell.length_b   1.000
_cell.length_c   1.000
_cell.angle_alpha   90.00
_cell.angle_beta   90.00
_cell.angle_gamma   90.00
#
_symmetry.space_group_name_H-M   'P 1'
#
loop_
_entity.id
_entity.type
_entity.pdbx_description
1 polymer ?
#
loop_
_entity_poly.entity_id
_entity_poly.type
_entity_poly.pdbx_seq_one_letter_code
_entity_poly.pdbx_strand_id
1 'polypeptide(L)'
;MPKYYYYYKNEHKVVMEDDAAEFDYNKHDKKDHCDKHDKKHDKKDHCDKHDKKDHKKESSKLVEFAYETSDPITELPLPLTFPLSTQPQVIATATLKDVEKGNVVWLNGLYHVNNNSPEFADVFTRIYRGNISPANLIYQSIVEVDAEGNDDATESVTQFVDVVPTDAKNVTYYLTAQKGPFSDDLSVFAYGPITFTAAEIKQ
;
A
#
# COMPACT_ATOMS: atom_id res chain seq x y z
N MET A 1 -5.07 -29.90 -32.58
CA MET A 1 -5.67 -29.54 -31.28
C MET A 1 -6.28 -28.16 -31.41
N PRO A 2 -7.53 -27.91 -30.96
CA PRO A 2 -8.12 -26.58 -31.05
C PRO A 2 -7.43 -25.64 -30.05
N LYS A 3 -7.01 -24.45 -30.50
CA LYS A 3 -6.52 -23.37 -29.64
C LYS A 3 -7.71 -22.52 -29.22
N TYR A 4 -7.95 -22.40 -27.92
CA TYR A 4 -8.93 -21.49 -27.36
C TYR A 4 -8.26 -20.15 -27.08
N TYR A 5 -8.78 -19.07 -27.67
CA TYR A 5 -8.36 -17.71 -27.37
C TYR A 5 -9.41 -17.08 -26.47
N TYR A 6 -9.02 -16.65 -25.27
CA TYR A 6 -9.86 -15.86 -24.39
C TYR A 6 -9.60 -14.38 -24.66
N TYR A 7 -10.63 -13.66 -25.12
CA TYR A 7 -10.62 -12.21 -25.23
C TYR A 7 -11.28 -11.62 -23.99
N TYR A 8 -10.54 -10.85 -23.20
CA TYR A 8 -11.12 -9.99 -22.17
C TYR A 8 -11.52 -8.66 -22.81
N LYS A 9 -12.81 -8.35 -22.77
CA LYS A 9 -13.40 -7.11 -23.27
C LYS A 9 -13.54 -6.14 -22.09
N ASN A 10 -12.55 -5.28 -21.88
CA ASN A 10 -12.67 -4.15 -20.97
C ASN A 10 -13.37 -3.00 -21.70
N GLU A 11 -14.70 -2.94 -21.61
CA GLU A 11 -15.47 -1.77 -22.01
C GLU A 11 -15.72 -0.89 -20.78
N HIS A 12 -14.79 0.02 -20.49
CA HIS A 12 -15.14 1.29 -19.85
C HIS A 12 -14.30 2.40 -20.48
N LYS A 13 -14.93 3.06 -21.46
CA LYS A 13 -14.47 4.32 -22.04
C LYS A 13 -14.92 5.43 -21.08
N VAL A 14 -13.99 6.04 -20.35
CA VAL A 14 -14.23 7.36 -19.77
C VAL A 14 -13.60 8.36 -20.72
N VAL A 15 -14.46 9.09 -21.42
CA VAL A 15 -14.11 10.26 -22.20
C VAL A 15 -13.66 11.33 -21.21
N MET A 16 -12.41 11.76 -21.30
CA MET A 16 -11.98 13.00 -20.66
C MET A 16 -12.51 14.15 -21.50
N GLU A 17 -13.44 14.93 -20.94
CA GLU A 17 -13.68 16.31 -21.37
C GLU A 17 -13.11 17.23 -20.29
N ASP A 18 -12.10 17.99 -20.70
CA ASP A 18 -11.67 19.21 -20.02
C ASP A 18 -12.87 20.15 -19.93
N ASP A 19 -13.25 20.55 -18.71
CA ASP A 19 -13.79 21.89 -18.50
C ASP A 19 -13.65 22.30 -17.03
N ALA A 20 -12.94 23.41 -16.86
CA ALA A 20 -12.74 24.10 -15.61
C ALA A 20 -14.07 24.58 -15.02
N ALA A 21 -14.25 24.40 -13.71
CA ALA A 21 -15.08 25.30 -12.92
C ALA A 21 -14.67 25.26 -11.44
N GLU A 22 -13.86 26.25 -11.08
CA GLU A 22 -13.78 26.83 -9.75
C GLU A 22 -15.20 27.22 -9.29
N PHE A 23 -15.70 26.65 -8.20
CA PHE A 23 -16.97 27.08 -7.61
C PHE A 23 -16.81 27.40 -6.13
N ASP A 24 -16.53 28.67 -5.88
CA ASP A 24 -16.82 29.40 -4.65
C ASP A 24 -18.35 29.55 -4.52
N TYR A 25 -18.91 29.07 -3.41
CA TYR A 25 -20.30 29.34 -3.04
C TYR A 25 -20.37 29.99 -1.65
N ASN A 26 -19.75 31.16 -1.51
CA ASN A 26 -20.29 32.21 -0.66
C ASN A 26 -21.29 33.07 -1.43
N LYS A 27 -22.59 32.77 -1.31
CA LYS A 27 -23.62 33.82 -1.48
C LYS A 27 -24.93 33.50 -0.76
N HIS A 28 -25.15 34.24 0.32
CA HIS A 28 -26.47 34.60 0.80
C HIS A 28 -27.29 35.20 -0.34
N ASP A 29 -28.56 34.82 -0.48
CA ASP A 29 -29.61 35.84 -0.64
C ASP A 29 -31.01 35.30 -0.33
N LYS A 30 -31.72 36.13 0.43
CA LYS A 30 -33.11 36.02 0.86
C LYS A 30 -34.05 35.95 -0.36
N LYS A 31 -35.08 35.11 -0.30
CA LYS A 31 -36.36 35.42 -0.94
C LYS A 31 -37.52 35.11 -0.02
N ASP A 32 -38.12 36.20 0.46
CA ASP A 32 -39.48 36.28 0.94
C ASP A 32 -40.44 35.71 -0.10
N HIS A 33 -41.36 34.85 0.37
CA HIS A 33 -42.70 34.76 -0.22
C HIS A 33 -43.69 34.48 0.90
N CYS A 34 -44.43 35.53 1.27
CA CYS A 34 -45.70 35.41 1.98
C CYS A 34 -46.77 34.95 1.00
N ASP A 35 -47.60 33.98 1.40
CA ASP A 35 -49.05 34.03 1.15
C ASP A 35 -49.82 33.19 2.18
N LYS A 36 -51.03 33.65 2.46
CA LYS A 36 -51.77 33.58 3.74
C LYS A 36 -52.82 32.45 3.83
N HIS A 37 -53.37 32.34 5.05
CA HIS A 37 -54.62 31.71 5.55
C HIS A 37 -54.43 30.34 6.24
N ASP A 38 -54.90 30.05 7.46
CA ASP A 38 -55.66 30.79 8.47
C ASP A 38 -55.60 30.01 9.83
N LYS A 39 -55.49 30.74 10.96
CA LYS A 39 -56.04 30.46 12.31
C LYS A 39 -55.70 29.17 13.10
N LYS A 40 -54.88 29.31 14.17
CA LYS A 40 -55.32 29.37 15.61
C LYS A 40 -54.17 29.10 16.62
N HIS A 41 -53.96 30.09 17.48
CA HIS A 41 -53.62 30.06 18.92
C HIS A 41 -52.76 28.94 19.56
N ASP A 42 -51.73 29.45 20.24
CA ASP A 42 -51.18 29.04 21.54
C ASP A 42 -50.55 27.64 21.66
N LYS A 43 -49.21 27.63 21.70
CA LYS A 43 -48.45 27.21 22.89
C LYS A 43 -46.97 27.58 22.76
N LYS A 44 -46.45 28.15 23.85
CA LYS A 44 -45.02 28.23 24.16
C LYS A 44 -44.49 26.80 24.16
N ASP A 45 -43.62 26.46 23.22
CA ASP A 45 -42.73 25.32 23.38
C ASP A 45 -41.30 25.75 23.11
N HIS A 46 -40.47 25.39 24.08
CA HIS A 46 -39.05 25.66 24.15
C HIS A 46 -38.37 25.29 22.84
N CYS A 47 -37.75 26.28 22.19
CA CYS A 47 -36.75 25.99 21.17
C CYS A 47 -35.53 25.43 21.91
N ASP A 48 -35.48 24.10 22.04
CA ASP A 48 -34.26 23.38 22.33
C ASP A 48 -33.24 23.76 21.26
N LYS A 49 -32.28 24.58 21.67
CA LYS A 49 -31.08 24.83 20.89
C LYS A 49 -30.34 23.50 20.82
N HIS A 50 -30.58 22.76 19.75
CA HIS A 50 -29.68 21.71 19.32
C HIS A 50 -28.38 22.38 18.88
N ASP A 51 -27.50 22.64 19.85
CA ASP A 51 -26.08 22.82 19.59
C ASP A 51 -25.59 21.50 18.98
N LYS A 52 -25.68 21.41 17.64
CA LYS A 52 -24.93 20.41 16.89
C LYS A 52 -23.47 20.73 17.14
N LYS A 53 -22.88 20.04 18.11
CA LYS A 53 -21.44 19.90 18.21
C LYS A 53 -21.01 19.19 16.94
N ASP A 54 -20.64 19.96 15.93
CA ASP A 54 -19.86 19.47 14.81
C ASP A 54 -18.55 18.95 15.43
N HIS A 55 -18.51 17.65 15.69
CA HIS A 55 -17.26 16.96 15.95
C HIS A 55 -16.45 17.14 14.68
N LYS A 56 -15.54 18.12 14.66
CA LYS A 56 -14.50 18.22 13.65
C LYS A 56 -13.83 16.85 13.62
N LYS A 57 -14.11 16.08 12.56
CA LYS A 57 -13.36 14.86 12.26
C LYS A 57 -11.91 15.33 12.13
N GLU A 58 -11.05 14.91 13.05
CA GLU A 58 -9.62 15.12 12.84
C GLU A 58 -9.28 14.42 11.53
N SER A 59 -8.73 15.19 10.59
CA SER A 59 -8.32 14.66 9.31
C SER A 59 -7.03 13.89 9.51
N SER A 60 -6.95 12.67 8.97
CA SER A 60 -5.73 11.87 9.06
C SER A 60 -4.53 12.62 8.48
N LYS A 61 -3.36 12.49 9.12
CA LYS A 61 -2.16 13.28 8.81
C LYS A 61 -0.93 12.37 8.71
N LEU A 62 -0.11 12.56 7.68
CA LEU A 62 1.22 11.94 7.60
C LEU A 62 2.12 12.50 8.72
N VAL A 63 2.69 11.63 9.54
CA VAL A 63 3.50 12.00 10.72
C VAL A 63 4.97 11.66 10.55
N GLU A 64 5.30 10.50 10.00
CA GLU A 64 6.69 10.03 9.81
C GLU A 64 6.81 9.29 8.48
N PHE A 65 8.01 9.33 7.88
CA PHE A 65 8.32 8.67 6.62
C PHE A 65 9.74 8.11 6.63
N ALA A 66 9.87 6.80 6.49
CA ALA A 66 11.14 6.12 6.35
C ALA A 66 11.21 5.40 5.00
N TYR A 67 12.39 5.38 4.40
CA TYR A 67 12.62 4.66 3.15
C TYR A 67 14.03 4.08 3.11
N GLU A 68 14.16 2.98 2.38
CA GLU A 68 15.42 2.43 1.94
C GLU A 68 15.35 2.24 0.42
N THR A 69 16.41 2.64 -0.25
CA THR A 69 16.62 2.44 -1.69
C THR A 69 18.02 1.89 -1.85
N SER A 70 18.14 0.67 -2.37
CA SER A 70 19.42 0.16 -2.86
C SER A 70 19.42 0.21 -4.38
N ASP A 71 20.34 0.98 -4.94
CA ASP A 71 20.40 1.27 -6.37
C ASP A 71 21.56 0.48 -7.04
N PRO A 72 21.26 -0.54 -7.84
CA PRO A 72 22.25 -1.24 -8.64
C PRO A 72 22.40 -0.72 -10.07
N ILE A 73 21.79 0.41 -10.44
CA ILE A 73 21.85 0.92 -11.81
C ILE A 73 23.22 1.59 -12.05
N THR A 74 24.27 0.78 -12.17
CA THR A 74 25.58 1.18 -12.69
C THR A 74 25.70 0.76 -14.15
N GLU A 75 26.38 1.57 -14.98
CA GLU A 75 26.57 1.34 -16.43
C GLU A 75 27.43 0.09 -16.79
N LEU A 76 27.80 -0.76 -15.82
CA LEU A 76 28.62 -1.96 -16.01
C LEU A 76 27.80 -3.24 -15.76
N PRO A 77 28.02 -4.34 -16.53
CA PRO A 77 27.32 -5.60 -16.34
C PRO A 77 28.00 -6.39 -15.21
N LEU A 78 27.77 -5.99 -13.96
CA LEU A 78 28.10 -6.83 -12.81
C LEU A 78 26.84 -7.00 -11.94
N PRO A 79 26.43 -8.24 -11.66
CA PRO A 79 25.14 -8.52 -11.05
C PRO A 79 25.13 -8.07 -9.59
N LEU A 80 24.26 -7.12 -9.23
CA LEU A 80 23.83 -6.90 -7.84
C LEU A 80 22.69 -7.88 -7.54
N THR A 81 22.96 -9.16 -7.77
CA THR A 81 22.01 -10.25 -7.56
C THR A 81 22.19 -10.82 -6.16
N PHE A 82 21.08 -10.85 -5.43
CA PHE A 82 20.99 -11.49 -4.12
C PHE A 82 20.45 -12.90 -4.35
N PRO A 83 21.32 -13.94 -4.39
CA PRO A 83 20.85 -15.31 -4.54
C PRO A 83 19.89 -15.63 -3.39
N LEU A 84 18.69 -16.06 -3.76
CA LEU A 84 17.67 -16.41 -2.80
C LEU A 84 17.94 -17.83 -2.28
N SER A 85 17.77 -17.99 -0.98
CA SER A 85 17.81 -19.26 -0.28
C SER A 85 16.40 -19.72 0.06
N THR A 86 16.25 -20.96 0.53
CA THR A 86 14.99 -21.47 1.07
C THR A 86 14.63 -20.87 2.44
N GLN A 87 15.52 -20.04 3.02
CA GLN A 87 15.30 -19.28 4.24
C GLN A 87 15.02 -17.80 3.93
N PRO A 88 14.22 -17.10 4.76
CA PRO A 88 13.98 -15.66 4.59
C PRO A 88 15.28 -14.86 4.66
N GLN A 89 15.55 -14.08 3.62
CA GLN A 89 16.67 -13.13 3.60
C GLN A 89 16.14 -11.70 3.57
N VAL A 90 16.70 -10.83 4.43
CA VAL A 90 16.38 -9.39 4.41
C VAL A 90 16.91 -8.78 3.12
N ILE A 91 16.03 -8.14 2.36
CA ILE A 91 16.39 -7.42 1.13
C ILE A 91 16.24 -5.90 1.27
N ALA A 92 15.46 -5.44 2.25
CA ALA A 92 15.38 -4.03 2.63
C ALA A 92 14.77 -3.86 4.03
N THR A 93 15.03 -2.71 4.66
CA THR A 93 14.49 -2.35 5.97
C THR A 93 13.90 -0.93 5.97
N ALA A 94 12.91 -0.68 6.82
CA ALA A 94 12.40 0.66 7.06
C ALA A 94 12.17 0.85 8.55
N THR A 95 12.73 1.91 9.14
CA THR A 95 12.58 2.19 10.58
C THR A 95 11.93 3.54 10.80
N LEU A 96 10.73 3.51 11.38
CA LEU A 96 10.01 4.70 11.85
C LEU A 96 10.40 4.99 13.30
N LYS A 97 10.35 6.27 13.69
CA LYS A 97 10.70 6.74 15.03
C LYS A 97 9.48 7.33 15.73
N ASP A 98 9.44 7.19 17.05
CA ASP A 98 8.42 7.79 17.92
C ASP A 98 6.97 7.52 17.45
N VAL A 99 6.70 6.27 17.06
CA VAL A 99 5.42 5.82 16.51
C VAL A 99 4.38 5.72 17.63
N GLU A 100 3.19 6.29 17.40
CA GLU A 100 2.10 6.28 18.39
C GLU A 100 1.18 5.07 18.19
N LYS A 101 0.68 4.53 19.31
CA LYS A 101 -0.34 3.47 19.31
C LYS A 101 -1.59 3.92 18.54
N GLY A 102 -2.09 3.05 17.67
CA GLY A 102 -3.29 3.29 16.88
C GLY A 102 -3.03 4.01 15.57
N ASN A 103 -1.84 4.60 15.38
CA ASN A 103 -1.44 5.09 14.06
C ASN A 103 -1.33 3.93 13.08
N VAL A 104 -1.54 4.27 11.81
CA VAL A 104 -1.47 3.34 10.70
C VAL A 104 -0.15 3.53 9.99
N VAL A 105 0.50 2.45 9.59
CA VAL A 105 1.71 2.50 8.77
C VAL A 105 1.41 1.92 7.40
N TRP A 106 1.51 2.74 6.37
CA TRP A 106 1.48 2.28 4.98
C TRP A 106 2.88 1.84 4.55
N LEU A 107 2.98 0.59 4.10
CA LEU A 107 4.22 -0.04 3.65
C LEU A 107 4.13 -0.29 2.14
N ASN A 108 5.16 0.11 1.41
CA ASN A 108 5.28 -0.16 -0.02
C ASN A 108 6.70 -0.65 -0.33
N GLY A 109 6.80 -1.81 -0.97
CA GLY A 109 8.05 -2.42 -1.42
C GLY A 109 8.01 -2.80 -2.89
N LEU A 110 9.15 -2.63 -3.56
CA LEU A 110 9.39 -3.04 -4.95
C LEU A 110 10.77 -3.67 -5.05
N TYR A 111 10.85 -4.81 -5.72
CA TYR A 111 12.11 -5.41 -6.16
C TYR A 111 11.85 -6.30 -7.37
N HIS A 112 12.92 -6.75 -8.03
CA HIS A 112 12.81 -7.67 -9.15
C HIS A 112 13.40 -9.02 -8.80
N VAL A 113 12.93 -10.06 -9.47
CA VAL A 113 13.40 -11.43 -9.32
C VAL A 113 13.65 -12.02 -10.69
N ASN A 114 14.66 -12.89 -10.77
CA ASN A 114 14.89 -13.68 -11.96
C ASN A 114 15.27 -15.12 -11.59
N ASN A 115 14.83 -16.05 -12.42
CA ASN A 115 15.04 -17.48 -12.30
C ASN A 115 15.87 -18.01 -13.48
N ASN A 116 17.18 -18.16 -13.28
CA ASN A 116 18.08 -18.80 -14.26
C ASN A 116 18.07 -20.33 -14.10
N SER A 117 16.91 -20.94 -13.93
CA SER A 117 16.76 -22.40 -13.76
C SER A 117 15.81 -22.98 -14.79
N PRO A 118 15.97 -24.25 -15.21
CA PRO A 118 15.10 -24.88 -16.21
C PRO A 118 13.68 -25.20 -15.71
N GLU A 119 13.40 -24.96 -14.44
CA GLU A 119 12.12 -25.20 -13.77
C GLU A 119 11.61 -23.89 -13.18
N PHE A 120 10.29 -23.75 -13.05
CA PHE A 120 9.69 -22.59 -12.37
C PHE A 120 10.08 -22.57 -10.88
N ALA A 121 10.02 -21.39 -10.27
CA ALA A 121 10.29 -21.23 -8.84
C ALA A 121 9.24 -20.34 -8.18
N ASP A 122 8.79 -20.74 -6.99
CA ASP A 122 8.05 -19.84 -6.11
C ASP A 122 9.01 -18.87 -5.42
N VAL A 123 8.66 -17.59 -5.40
CA VAL A 123 9.29 -16.56 -4.58
C VAL A 123 8.31 -16.08 -3.52
N PHE A 124 8.75 -16.13 -2.26
CA PHE A 124 7.96 -15.64 -1.13
C PHE A 124 8.48 -14.27 -0.73
N THR A 125 7.61 -13.27 -0.78
CA THR A 125 7.86 -11.94 -0.21
C THR A 125 7.17 -11.86 1.14
N ARG A 126 7.86 -11.37 2.17
CA ARG A 126 7.27 -11.20 3.50
C ARG A 126 7.67 -9.87 4.13
N ILE A 127 6.80 -9.37 4.99
CA ILE A 127 7.12 -8.26 5.89
C ILE A 127 7.04 -8.74 7.34
N TYR A 128 8.10 -8.47 8.10
CA TYR A 128 8.16 -8.69 9.54
C TYR A 128 8.27 -7.36 10.29
N ARG A 129 7.61 -7.26 11.46
CA ARG A 129 7.74 -6.12 12.37
C ARG A 129 8.65 -6.45 13.56
N GLY A 130 9.71 -5.68 13.77
CA GLY A 130 10.62 -5.78 14.91
C GLY A 130 11.72 -6.83 14.76
N ASN A 131 11.39 -8.11 14.58
CA ASN A 131 12.36 -9.15 14.26
C ASN A 131 11.79 -10.20 13.28
N ILE A 132 12.68 -10.96 12.63
CA ILE A 132 12.28 -12.04 11.72
C ILE A 132 11.88 -13.26 12.55
N SER A 133 10.58 -13.42 12.79
CA SER A 133 10.00 -14.61 13.41
C SER A 133 8.54 -14.79 12.97
N PRO A 134 7.99 -16.03 13.00
CA PRO A 134 6.61 -16.27 12.61
C PRO A 134 5.57 -15.42 13.37
N ALA A 135 5.83 -15.09 14.64
CA ALA A 135 4.94 -14.27 15.46
C ALA A 135 4.87 -12.79 15.02
N ASN A 136 5.87 -12.34 14.26
CA ASN A 136 6.02 -10.95 13.81
C ASN A 136 5.77 -10.77 12.31
N LEU A 137 5.35 -11.84 11.63
CA LEU A 137 4.94 -11.80 10.23
C LEU A 137 3.62 -11.04 10.10
N ILE A 138 3.63 -9.95 9.34
CA ILE A 138 2.43 -9.11 9.12
C ILE A 138 1.91 -9.18 7.69
N TYR A 139 2.75 -9.62 6.74
CA TYR A 139 2.38 -9.76 5.33
C TYR A 139 3.16 -10.90 4.67
N GLN A 140 2.50 -11.61 3.74
CA GLN A 140 3.14 -12.57 2.85
C GLN A 140 2.47 -12.55 1.47
N SER A 141 3.28 -12.64 0.42
CA SER A 141 2.86 -13.01 -0.93
C SER A 141 3.76 -14.11 -1.50
N ILE A 142 3.24 -14.82 -2.49
CA ILE A 142 3.94 -15.87 -3.24
C ILE A 142 3.72 -15.56 -4.72
N VAL A 143 4.80 -15.53 -5.48
CA VAL A 143 4.79 -15.33 -6.94
C VAL A 143 5.58 -16.46 -7.58
N GLU A 144 4.98 -17.11 -8.58
CA GLU A 144 5.67 -18.06 -9.44
C GLU A 144 6.49 -17.29 -10.48
N VAL A 145 7.75 -17.66 -10.66
CA VAL A 145 8.64 -17.17 -11.72
C VAL A 145 8.92 -18.34 -12.66
N ASP A 146 8.62 -18.16 -13.93
CA ASP A 146 8.77 -19.21 -14.92
C ASP A 146 10.25 -19.62 -15.12
N ALA A 147 10.45 -20.73 -15.83
CA ALA A 147 11.77 -21.28 -16.13
C ALA A 147 12.57 -20.39 -17.09
N GLU A 148 13.90 -20.44 -16.99
CA GLU A 148 14.86 -19.70 -17.83
C GLU A 148 14.45 -19.68 -19.32
N GLY A 149 14.41 -18.49 -19.89
CA GLY A 149 14.00 -18.27 -21.28
C GLY A 149 12.50 -18.26 -21.53
N ASN A 150 11.66 -18.43 -20.50
CA ASN A 150 10.21 -18.21 -20.54
C ASN A 150 9.84 -17.29 -19.37
N ASP A 151 9.56 -16.01 -19.61
CA ASP A 151 9.12 -15.02 -18.59
C ASP A 151 9.80 -15.19 -17.20
N ASP A 152 11.11 -15.41 -17.24
CA ASP A 152 11.95 -15.81 -16.10
C ASP A 152 12.35 -14.62 -15.22
N ALA A 153 11.76 -13.46 -15.46
CA ALA A 153 12.03 -12.22 -14.76
C ALA A 153 10.71 -11.50 -14.48
N THR A 154 10.47 -11.16 -13.21
CA THR A 154 9.26 -10.44 -12.82
C THR A 154 9.53 -9.44 -11.70
N GLU A 155 8.64 -8.47 -11.55
CA GLU A 155 8.64 -7.55 -10.43
C GLU A 155 7.81 -8.13 -9.27
N SER A 156 8.28 -7.89 -8.05
CA SER A 156 7.53 -8.19 -6.84
C SER A 156 7.15 -6.86 -6.18
N VAL A 157 5.85 -6.57 -6.21
CA VAL A 157 5.25 -5.39 -5.60
C VAL A 157 4.55 -5.81 -4.32
N THR A 158 4.83 -5.11 -3.23
CA THR A 158 4.18 -5.33 -1.93
C THR A 158 3.55 -4.04 -1.44
N GLN A 159 2.28 -4.11 -1.05
CA GLN A 159 1.57 -3.00 -0.41
C GLN A 159 0.79 -3.55 0.79
N PHE A 160 1.03 -2.97 1.96
CA PHE A 160 0.38 -3.40 3.19
C PHE A 160 0.13 -2.23 4.14
N VAL A 161 -0.88 -2.36 5.00
CA VAL A 161 -1.26 -1.36 5.98
C VAL A 161 -1.23 -2.02 7.35
N ASP A 162 -0.28 -1.62 8.20
CA ASP A 162 -0.13 -2.09 9.57
C ASP A 162 -0.81 -1.14 10.56
N VAL A 163 -1.37 -1.66 11.64
CA VAL A 163 -1.89 -0.87 12.77
C VAL A 163 -0.96 -1.07 13.96
N VAL A 164 -0.43 0.03 14.48
CA VAL A 164 0.58 -0.02 15.54
C VAL A 164 -0.10 -0.32 16.88
N PRO A 165 0.21 -1.45 17.55
CA PRO A 165 -0.52 -1.89 18.74
C PRO A 165 -0.11 -1.14 20.02
N THR A 166 1.07 -0.53 20.03
CA THR A 166 1.70 0.10 21.20
C THR A 166 2.64 1.22 20.78
N ASP A 167 2.78 2.26 21.61
CA ASP A 167 3.78 3.31 21.39
C ASP A 167 5.19 2.71 21.36
N ALA A 168 6.02 3.20 20.44
CA ALA A 168 7.36 2.66 20.27
C ALA A 168 8.35 3.74 19.82
N LYS A 169 9.55 3.73 20.42
CA LYS A 169 10.63 4.63 20.03
C LYS A 169 11.18 4.34 18.64
N ASN A 170 11.24 3.06 18.27
CA ASN A 170 11.60 2.63 16.94
C ASN A 170 10.69 1.47 16.54
N VAL A 171 10.15 1.52 15.32
CA VAL A 171 9.46 0.39 14.69
C VAL A 171 10.18 0.07 13.40
N THR A 172 10.89 -1.07 13.39
CA THR A 172 11.60 -1.55 12.21
C THR A 172 10.77 -2.59 11.49
N TYR A 173 10.59 -2.41 10.19
CA TYR A 173 10.02 -3.37 9.26
C TYR A 173 11.14 -3.98 8.43
N TYR A 174 11.04 -5.29 8.19
CA TYR A 174 11.97 -6.04 7.34
C TYR A 174 11.20 -6.58 6.15
N LEU A 175 11.58 -6.17 4.95
CA LEU A 175 11.16 -6.80 3.71
C LEU A 175 12.11 -7.96 3.43
N THR A 176 11.57 -9.15 3.28
CA THR A 176 12.36 -10.35 3.00
C THR A 176 11.91 -11.05 1.73
N ALA A 177 12.85 -11.66 1.02
CA ALA A 177 12.60 -12.58 -0.07
C ALA A 177 13.21 -13.95 0.23
N GLN A 178 12.61 -15.01 -0.32
CA GLN A 178 13.17 -16.36 -0.35
C GLN A 178 12.60 -17.14 -1.53
N LYS A 179 13.30 -18.17 -1.98
CA LYS A 179 12.73 -19.15 -2.89
C LYS A 179 11.90 -20.20 -2.14
N GLY A 180 11.07 -20.93 -2.87
CA GLY A 180 10.21 -21.97 -2.34
C GLY A 180 11.00 -23.07 -1.62
N PRO A 181 10.40 -23.75 -0.64
CA PRO A 181 11.08 -24.74 0.19
C PRO A 181 11.59 -25.95 -0.61
N PHE A 182 11.08 -26.16 -1.82
CA PHE A 182 11.47 -27.25 -2.73
C PHE A 182 12.36 -26.78 -3.89
N SER A 183 12.93 -25.58 -3.80
CA SER A 183 13.71 -24.93 -4.86
C SER A 183 15.19 -24.77 -4.50
N ASP A 184 15.75 -25.58 -3.60
CA ASP A 184 17.09 -25.36 -3.04
C ASP A 184 18.22 -25.39 -4.07
N ASP A 185 18.04 -26.15 -5.15
CA ASP A 185 18.93 -26.26 -6.30
C ASP A 185 18.69 -25.21 -7.40
N LEU A 186 17.57 -24.49 -7.35
CA LEU A 186 17.24 -23.45 -8.34
C LEU A 186 18.06 -22.18 -8.15
N SER A 187 18.53 -21.61 -9.26
CA SER A 187 19.27 -20.34 -9.35
C SER A 187 18.31 -19.15 -9.46
N VAL A 188 17.67 -18.83 -8.35
CA VAL A 188 16.77 -17.66 -8.22
C VAL A 188 17.49 -16.53 -7.49
N PHE A 189 17.35 -15.31 -7.96
CA PHE A 189 17.96 -14.15 -7.32
C PHE A 189 17.04 -12.93 -7.36
N ALA A 190 17.09 -12.14 -6.28
CA ALA A 190 16.53 -10.80 -6.27
C ALA A 190 17.55 -9.82 -6.86
N TYR A 191 17.09 -8.81 -7.57
CA TYR A 191 17.93 -7.72 -8.08
C TYR A 191 17.17 -6.40 -8.04
N GLY A 192 17.93 -5.31 -8.04
CA GLY A 192 17.35 -3.99 -7.87
C GLY A 192 16.98 -3.28 -9.17
N PRO A 193 16.40 -2.08 -9.05
CA PRO A 193 16.28 -1.31 -7.81
C PRO A 193 15.36 -1.99 -6.78
N ILE A 194 15.81 -2.02 -5.52
CA ILE A 194 15.00 -2.48 -4.38
C ILE A 194 14.61 -1.24 -3.59
N THR A 195 13.31 -1.06 -3.39
CA THR A 195 12.77 0.04 -2.59
C THR A 195 11.86 -0.52 -1.51
N PHE A 196 11.93 0.07 -0.32
CA PHE A 196 11.00 -0.23 0.75
C PHE A 196 10.72 1.04 1.55
N THR A 197 9.44 1.38 1.69
CA THR A 197 8.99 2.61 2.31
C THR A 197 7.97 2.31 3.39
N ALA A 198 7.99 3.15 4.43
CA ALA A 198 7.05 3.15 5.52
C ALA A 198 6.56 4.59 5.77
N ALA A 199 5.26 4.78 5.81
CA ALA A 199 4.62 6.07 6.05
C ALA A 199 3.65 5.95 7.23
N GLU A 200 3.94 6.63 8.33
CA GLU A 200 3.05 6.69 9.49
C GLU A 200 1.95 7.75 9.27
N ILE A 201 0.71 7.34 9.44
CA ILE A 201 -0.48 8.14 9.27
C ILE A 201 -1.24 8.13 10.60
N LYS A 202 -1.33 9.31 11.22
CA LYS A 202 -2.17 9.53 12.39
C LYS A 202 -3.63 9.52 11.97
N GLN A 203 -4.43 8.69 12.65
CA GLN A 203 -5.87 8.59 12.42
C GLN A 203 -6.62 9.74 13.08
#